data_AF-A0A8S1KUC1-F1
#
_entry.id   AF-A0A8S1KUC1-F1
#
_cell.length_a   1.000
_cell.length_b   1.000
_cell.length_c   1.000
_cell.angle_alpha   90.00
_cell.angle_beta   90.00
_cell.angle_gamma   90.00
#
_symmetry.space_group_name_H-M   'P 1'
#
loop_
_entity.id
_entity.type
_entity.pdbx_description
1 polymer ?
#
loop_
_entity_poly.entity_id
_entity_poly.type
_entity_poly.pdbx_seq_one_letter_code
_entity_poly.pdbx_strand_id
1 'polypeptide(L)'
;MILVYCLPYMSQFDSHQKEEWRNRYFIDQCDVVCEKYKQAIDYVYTNNSQKKVKPGEALFMFLDEYKDICNNINLYNDNFVEREINLTFCLSIFLG
;
A
#
# COMPACT_ATOMS: atom_id res chain seq x y z
N MET A 1 16.72 -16.74 -20.93
CA MET A 1 16.32 -18.15 -20.69
C MET A 1 15.48 -18.34 -19.42
N ILE A 2 15.73 -17.65 -18.30
CA ILE A 2 14.90 -17.73 -17.07
C ILE A 2 13.42 -17.38 -17.31
N LEU A 3 13.13 -16.34 -18.11
CA LEU A 3 11.77 -15.90 -18.43
C LEU A 3 10.86 -17.01 -19.01
N VAL A 4 11.42 -17.95 -19.79
CA VAL A 4 10.66 -19.07 -20.39
C VAL A 4 10.25 -20.10 -19.34
N TYR A 5 11.07 -20.28 -18.31
CA TYR A 5 10.77 -21.18 -17.18
C TYR A 5 9.80 -20.54 -16.17
N CYS A 6 9.81 -19.21 -16.05
CA CYS A 6 8.90 -18.48 -15.17
C CYS A 6 7.50 -18.26 -15.79
N LEU A 7 7.40 -18.26 -17.12
CA LEU A 7 6.16 -18.00 -17.87
C LEU A 7 4.94 -18.82 -17.42
N PRO A 8 5.03 -20.14 -17.17
CA PRO A 8 3.89 -20.95 -16.70
C PRO A 8 3.41 -20.57 -15.28
N TYR A 9 4.32 -20.07 -14.44
CA TYR A 9 4.02 -19.62 -13.08
C TYR A 9 3.50 -18.17 -13.08
N MET A 10 3.99 -17.35 -14.01
CA MET A 10 3.49 -15.99 -14.24
C MET A 10 2.09 -16.00 -14.86
N SER A 11 1.74 -17.00 -15.68
CA SER A 11 0.37 -17.17 -16.22
C SER A 11 -0.63 -17.72 -15.20
N GLN A 12 -0.16 -18.26 -14.08
CA GLN A 12 -1.00 -18.59 -12.92
C GLN A 12 -1.27 -17.37 -12.03
N PHE A 13 -0.56 -16.26 -12.26
CA PHE A 13 -0.81 -15.00 -11.57
C PHE A 13 -2.08 -14.38 -12.16
N ASP A 14 -3.21 -14.75 -11.57
CA ASP A 14 -4.52 -14.40 -12.08
C ASP A 14 -4.73 -12.88 -12.03
N SER A 15 -4.73 -12.24 -13.19
CA SER A 15 -5.08 -10.83 -13.33
C SER A 15 -6.54 -10.57 -12.95
N HIS A 16 -7.41 -11.60 -12.90
CA HIS A 16 -8.79 -11.42 -12.41
C HIS A 16 -8.86 -11.21 -10.90
N GLN A 17 -7.96 -11.80 -10.11
CA GLN A 17 -7.86 -11.43 -8.70
C GLN A 17 -7.44 -9.96 -8.54
N LYS A 18 -6.71 -9.38 -9.51
CA LYS A 18 -6.43 -7.95 -9.53
C LYS A 18 -7.66 -7.09 -9.80
N GLU A 19 -8.56 -7.56 -10.65
CA GLU A 19 -9.82 -6.87 -10.94
C GLU A 19 -10.80 -6.99 -9.78
N GLU A 20 -10.86 -8.13 -9.08
CA GLU A 20 -11.75 -8.31 -7.93
C GLU A 20 -11.45 -7.33 -6.79
N TRP A 21 -10.18 -7.14 -6.39
CA TRP A 21 -9.89 -6.18 -5.32
C TRP A 21 -10.13 -4.73 -5.76
N ARG A 22 -9.82 -4.39 -7.03
CA ARG A 22 -10.11 -3.06 -7.56
C ARG A 22 -11.61 -2.81 -7.56
N ASN A 23 -12.39 -3.71 -8.13
CA ASN A 23 -13.84 -3.58 -8.19
C ASN A 23 -14.50 -3.60 -6.79
N ARG A 24 -13.85 -4.21 -5.80
CA ARG A 24 -14.34 -4.24 -4.42
C ARG A 24 -14.02 -2.96 -3.64
N TYR A 25 -12.86 -2.35 -3.86
CA TYR A 25 -12.37 -1.23 -3.04
C TYR A 25 -12.33 0.13 -3.77
N PHE A 26 -12.41 0.15 -5.11
CA PHE A 26 -12.48 1.36 -5.93
C PHE A 26 -13.94 1.61 -6.30
N ILE A 27 -14.75 1.86 -5.28
CA ILE A 27 -16.16 2.20 -5.39
C ILE A 27 -16.44 3.46 -4.59
N ASP A 28 -17.43 4.25 -5.00
CA ASP A 28 -17.79 5.52 -4.37
C ASP A 28 -18.00 5.42 -2.84
N GLN A 29 -18.49 4.27 -2.37
CA GLN A 29 -18.70 4.02 -0.95
C GLN A 29 -17.39 4.02 -0.16
N CYS A 30 -16.32 3.47 -0.72
CA CYS A 30 -14.99 3.51 -0.13
C CYS A 30 -14.43 4.94 -0.16
N ASP A 31 -14.66 5.69 -1.25
CA ASP A 31 -14.23 7.08 -1.34
C ASP A 31 -14.90 7.96 -0.29
N VAL A 32 -16.21 7.82 -0.08
CA VAL A 32 -16.94 8.56 0.97
C VAL A 32 -16.38 8.26 2.37
N VAL A 33 -15.99 7.00 2.63
CA VAL A 33 -15.35 6.65 3.91
C VAL A 33 -13.96 7.30 4.00
N CYS A 34 -13.14 7.19 2.96
CA CYS A 34 -11.82 7.82 2.92
C CYS A 34 -11.90 9.34 3.09
N GLU A 35 -12.86 10.01 2.45
CA GLU A 35 -13.10 11.45 2.61
C GLU A 35 -13.56 11.80 4.03
N LYS A 36 -14.51 11.05 4.58
CA LYS A 36 -15.01 11.27 5.95
C LYS A 36 -13.91 11.13 7.00
N TYR A 37 -13.00 10.17 6.82
CA TYR A 37 -11.89 9.92 7.73
C TYR A 37 -10.57 10.57 7.28
N LYS A 38 -10.61 11.43 6.27
CA LYS A 38 -9.42 12.06 5.69
C LYS A 38 -8.55 12.75 6.72
N GLN A 39 -9.15 13.48 7.66
CA GLN A 39 -8.39 14.16 8.72
C GLN A 39 -7.60 13.20 9.60
N ALA A 40 -8.16 12.02 9.92
CA ALA A 40 -7.47 11.01 10.70
C ALA A 40 -6.34 10.36 9.89
N ILE A 41 -6.58 10.10 8.61
CA ILE A 41 -5.58 9.54 7.68
C ILE A 41 -4.43 10.53 7.51
N ASP A 42 -4.73 11.80 7.25
CA ASP A 42 -3.74 12.88 7.08
C ASP A 42 -2.94 13.10 8.37
N TYR A 43 -3.57 12.97 9.56
CA TYR A 43 -2.87 13.04 10.84
C TYR A 43 -1.87 11.89 11.03
N VAL A 44 -2.29 10.64 10.74
CA VAL A 44 -1.40 9.48 10.82
C VAL A 44 -0.26 9.61 9.82
N TYR A 45 -0.56 10.03 8.59
CA TYR A 45 0.46 10.26 7.57
C TYR A 45 1.47 11.30 8.04
N THR A 46 0.98 12.50 8.39
CA THR A 46 1.81 13.64 8.79
C THR A 46 2.67 13.32 10.00
N ASN A 47 2.21 12.54 10.98
CA ASN A 47 3.04 12.19 12.14
C ASN A 47 4.12 11.15 11.84
N ASN A 48 3.93 10.32 10.81
CA ASN A 48 4.85 9.22 10.50
C ASN A 48 5.72 9.49 9.27
N SER A 49 5.45 10.54 8.50
CA SER A 49 6.16 10.90 7.25
C SER A 49 7.17 12.03 7.43
N GLN A 50 7.71 12.24 8.64
CA GLN A 50 8.65 13.35 8.92
C GLN A 50 10.04 12.90 9.33
N LYS A 51 10.27 11.60 9.62
CA LYS A 51 11.51 11.19 10.30
C LYS A 51 12.74 11.45 9.42
N LYS A 52 12.57 11.43 8.09
CA LYS A 52 13.64 11.59 7.11
C LYS A 52 13.47 12.85 6.23
N VAL A 53 12.48 13.69 6.49
CA VAL A 53 12.18 14.90 5.69
C VAL A 53 12.99 16.08 6.21
N LYS A 54 13.60 16.86 5.31
CA LYS A 54 14.31 18.08 5.72
C LYS A 54 13.33 19.24 5.92
N PRO A 55 13.67 20.21 6.80
CA PRO A 55 12.87 21.42 6.95
C PRO A 55 12.67 22.14 5.60
N GLY A 56 11.41 22.33 5.20
CA GLY A 56 11.04 23.01 3.95
C GLY A 56 10.83 22.09 2.74
N GLU A 57 11.09 20.78 2.87
CA GLU A 57 10.72 19.79 1.85
C GLU A 57 9.27 19.31 2.05
N ALA A 58 8.64 18.87 0.96
CA ALA A 58 7.33 18.25 1.03
C ALA A 58 7.40 16.97 1.89
N LEU A 59 6.34 16.70 2.65
CA LEU A 59 6.27 15.48 3.45
C LEU A 59 6.27 14.25 2.56
N PHE A 60 7.07 13.26 2.92
CA PHE A 60 7.10 11.97 2.24
C PHE A 60 7.41 10.85 3.21
N MET A 61 6.91 9.66 2.90
CA MET A 61 7.04 8.48 3.76
C MET A 61 7.87 7.43 3.03
N PHE A 62 8.84 6.86 3.73
CA PHE A 62 9.61 5.72 3.26
C PHE A 62 8.94 4.39 3.62
N LEU A 63 9.33 3.33 2.91
CA LEU A 63 8.83 1.99 3.18
C LEU A 63 9.06 1.55 4.64
N ASP A 64 10.19 1.90 5.24
CA ASP A 64 10.48 1.57 6.65
C ASP A 64 9.47 2.24 7.61
N GLU A 65 9.14 3.51 7.36
CA GLU A 65 8.17 4.25 8.16
C GLU A 65 6.76 3.66 8.01
N TYR A 66 6.41 3.21 6.80
CA TYR A 66 5.15 2.52 6.56
C TYR A 66 5.10 1.16 7.26
N LYS A 67 6.19 0.38 7.23
CA LYS A 67 6.30 -0.89 7.97
C LYS A 67 6.18 -0.67 9.47
N ASP A 68 6.79 0.37 10.02
CA ASP A 68 6.66 0.72 11.45
C ASP A 68 5.19 0.93 11.83
N ILE A 69 4.42 1.66 11.01
CA ILE A 69 2.98 1.87 11.25
C ILE A 69 2.24 0.52 11.26
N CYS A 70 2.45 -0.31 10.23
CA CYS A 70 1.80 -1.61 10.12
C CYS A 70 2.15 -2.54 11.30
N ASN A 71 3.39 -2.48 11.79
CA ASN A 71 3.84 -3.22 12.96
C ASN A 71 3.15 -2.71 14.23
N ASN A 72 3.09 -1.40 14.43
CA ASN A 72 2.52 -0.78 15.63
C ASN A 72 1.03 -1.07 15.81
N ILE A 73 0.29 -1.29 14.72
CA ILE A 73 -1.13 -1.64 14.77
C ILE A 73 -1.39 -3.15 14.70
N ASN A 74 -0.33 -3.99 14.75
CA ASN A 74 -0.40 -5.44 14.57
C ASN A 74 -1.16 -5.86 13.30
N LEU A 75 -0.87 -5.19 12.17
CA LEU A 75 -1.55 -5.46 10.90
C LEU A 75 -1.16 -6.82 10.31
N TYR A 76 0.03 -7.30 10.66
CA TYR A 76 0.58 -8.56 10.16
C TYR A 76 -0.24 -9.77 10.64
N ASN A 77 -0.58 -10.66 9.71
CA ASN A 77 -1.24 -11.94 9.99
C ASN A 77 -0.82 -12.99 8.96
N ASP A 78 -1.30 -14.22 9.11
CA ASP A 78 -0.94 -15.35 8.23
C ASP A 78 -1.23 -15.09 6.73
N ASN A 79 -2.20 -14.23 6.43
CA ASN A 79 -2.60 -13.85 5.08
C ASN A 79 -2.08 -12.47 4.63
N PHE A 80 -1.53 -11.67 5.56
CA PHE A 80 -1.07 -10.31 5.31
C PHE A 80 0.33 -10.16 5.90
N VAL A 81 1.33 -10.47 5.08
CA VAL A 81 2.73 -10.50 5.48
C VAL A 81 3.48 -9.31 4.86
N GLU A 82 4.77 -9.20 5.15
CA GLU A 82 5.60 -8.08 4.71
C GLU A 82 5.58 -7.86 3.19
N ARG A 83 5.40 -8.93 2.42
CA ARG A 83 5.30 -8.87 0.95
C ARG A 83 4.14 -8.00 0.50
N GLU A 84 2.97 -8.14 1.11
CA GLU A 84 1.77 -7.37 0.77
C GLU A 84 1.99 -5.88 1.09
N ILE A 85 2.59 -5.57 2.23
CA ILE A 85 2.94 -4.19 2.62
C ILE A 85 3.90 -3.55 1.61
N ASN A 86 4.96 -4.27 1.22
CA ASN A 86 5.89 -3.81 0.20
C ASN A 86 5.19 -3.55 -1.14
N LEU A 87 4.30 -4.46 -1.54
CA LEU A 87 3.53 -4.32 -2.78
C LEU A 87 2.60 -3.11 -2.72
N THR A 88 1.85 -2.92 -1.63
CA THR A 88 0.94 -1.79 -1.46
C THR A 88 1.68 -0.46 -1.50
N PHE A 89 2.85 -0.36 -0.86
CA PHE A 89 3.69 0.84 -0.90
C PHE A 89 4.21 1.14 -2.31
N CYS A 90 4.64 0.11 -3.06
CA CYS A 90 5.02 0.32 -4.46
C CYS A 90 3.84 0.80 -5.30
N LEU A 91 2.66 0.20 -5.12
CA LEU A 91 1.46 0.56 -5.88
C LEU A 91 1.00 2.00 -5.58
N SER A 92 1.13 2.49 -4.35
CA SER A 92 0.77 3.87 -4.02
C SER A 92 1.69 4.91 -4.68
N ILE A 93 2.97 4.57 -4.89
CA ILE A 93 3.91 5.43 -5.62
C ILE A 93 3.64 5.44 -7.13
N PHE A 94 3.24 4.30 -7.71
CA PHE A 94 3.00 4.19 -9.15
C PHE A 94 1.63 4.73 -9.60
N LEU A 95 0.68 4.89 -8.68
CA LEU A 95 -0.69 5.34 -8.98
C LEU A 95 -0.98 6.78 -8.52
N GLY A 96 -0.06 7.43 -7.81
CA GLY A 96 -0.11 8.85 -7.46
C GLY A 96 0.57 9.73 -8.49
#